data_AF-A0AAY4APG6-F1
#
_entry.id   AF-A0AAY4APG6-F1
#
_cell.length_a   1.000
_cell.length_b   1.000
_cell.length_c   1.000
_cell.angle_alpha   90.00
_cell.angle_beta   90.00
_cell.angle_gamma   90.00
#
_symmetry.space_group_name_H-M   'P 1'
#
loop_
_entity.id
_entity.type
_entity.pdbx_description
1 polymer ?
#
loop_
_entity_poly.entity_id
_entity_poly.type
_entity_poly.pdbx_seq_one_letter_code
_entity_poly.pdbx_strand_id
1 'polypeptide(L)'
;MSVLSVDRSRRKLPFPPPEEDSVRTKVMAMYDFVAREDSDLTLRKGEEYTVLHKQDQLWWRVQDQHGNKGFIPSNYVTETDTIEAKPWYCKNISRTKAEHLLRQEVKLLCSVAPSPHMCVCLCFRVKMEGSSVEMGTIRHYQIRHSPAGQFFLAEKHVFSSIPELIHYHEHNAAGLISRLKCPVGPAGRIKPTTAGFSSDKWEINPSELTFMKELGSGQYGVVRLGKWRAQHKVAIKAIREGAMSEEDFIEEAKVMMRLCHPKLVQMYGVCLKPLGIVTEFMDNGCLLSFLRQNSGMLGNDQLLALCQDVCEGMEYLEMHRFIHRDLAARNCLVSEQNVVKVSDFGMTRYVLDDQYISSTGSMFPVKWSPPEVVLFSKYSSKSDVWSYGVLMWEIFTEGRVPFENRTNWEVVEEVTQGHRLYRPHKASSAAYKLMFRCWHATPKERPSFSELLLGIRELAEFDQIVVQDNSH
;
A
#
# COMPACT_ATOMS: atom_id res chain seq x y z
N MET A 1 27.56 -57.62 -27.47
CA MET A 1 27.92 -56.21 -27.20
C MET A 1 27.34 -55.85 -25.85
N SER A 2 28.23 -55.60 -24.90
CA SER A 2 27.97 -55.40 -23.48
C SER A 2 27.43 -54.00 -23.18
N VAL A 3 26.53 -53.96 -22.20
CA VAL A 3 25.93 -52.79 -21.58
C VAL A 3 27.01 -52.00 -20.82
N LEU A 4 27.05 -50.68 -21.00
CA LEU A 4 27.82 -49.77 -20.13
C LEU A 4 26.84 -48.81 -19.44
N SER A 5 26.54 -49.10 -18.18
CA SER A 5 25.89 -48.18 -17.24
C SER A 5 26.90 -47.12 -16.80
N VAL A 6 26.64 -45.85 -17.08
CA VAL A 6 27.43 -44.74 -16.55
C VAL A 6 26.78 -44.24 -15.26
N ASP A 7 27.42 -44.59 -14.14
CA ASP A 7 27.16 -44.09 -12.79
C ASP A 7 27.44 -42.58 -12.73
N ARG A 8 26.37 -41.77 -12.60
CA ARG A 8 26.49 -40.33 -12.32
C ARG A 8 26.50 -40.11 -10.81
N SER A 9 27.69 -40.28 -10.24
CA SER A 9 28.08 -39.79 -8.91
C SER A 9 27.55 -38.37 -8.66
N ARG A 10 26.82 -38.21 -7.54
CA ARG A 10 26.32 -36.95 -6.99
C ARG A 10 27.48 -35.96 -6.79
N ARG A 11 27.66 -35.00 -7.70
CA ARG A 11 28.48 -33.81 -7.44
C ARG A 11 27.80 -33.02 -6.32
N LYS A 12 28.37 -33.08 -5.10
CA LYS A 12 28.02 -32.17 -4.01
C LYS A 12 28.23 -30.74 -4.50
N LEU A 13 27.22 -29.90 -4.32
CA LEU A 13 27.32 -28.45 -4.56
C LEU A 13 28.49 -27.89 -3.75
N PRO A 14 29.28 -26.94 -4.29
CA PRO A 14 30.37 -26.33 -3.54
C PRO A 14 29.83 -25.65 -2.28
N PHE A 15 30.57 -25.77 -1.18
CA PHE A 15 30.25 -25.10 0.08
C PHE A 15 30.13 -23.58 -0.16
N PRO A 16 29.17 -22.90 0.49
CA PRO A 16 29.09 -21.45 0.44
C PRO A 16 30.41 -20.84 0.94
N PRO A 17 30.84 -19.70 0.37
CA PRO A 17 32.05 -19.01 0.80
C PRO A 17 31.97 -18.65 2.30
N PRO A 18 33.11 -18.60 3.00
CA PRO A 18 33.14 -18.25 4.42
C PRO A 18 32.54 -16.86 4.64
N GLU A 19 31.72 -16.72 5.70
CA GLU A 19 31.09 -15.47 6.12
C GLU A 19 32.17 -14.39 6.34
N GLU A 20 32.29 -13.44 5.41
CA GLU A 20 33.03 -12.21 5.66
C GLU A 20 32.30 -11.43 6.77
N ASP A 21 33.07 -10.94 7.76
CA ASP A 21 32.67 -10.07 8.86
C ASP A 21 32.14 -8.71 8.34
N SER A 22 31.02 -8.74 7.63
CA SER A 22 30.23 -7.57 7.34
C SER A 22 29.46 -7.20 8.61
N VAL A 23 29.51 -5.91 8.97
CA VAL A 23 28.82 -5.33 10.12
C VAL A 23 27.38 -5.86 10.18
N ARG A 24 27.10 -6.75 11.14
CA ARG A 24 25.80 -7.39 11.23
C ARG A 24 24.76 -6.35 11.65
N THR A 25 23.89 -5.96 10.72
CA THR A 25 22.84 -4.96 10.96
C THR A 25 21.88 -5.45 12.06
N LYS A 26 21.61 -4.60 13.05
CA LYS A 26 20.61 -4.87 14.10
C LYS A 26 19.26 -4.28 13.71
N VAL A 27 18.21 -5.08 13.87
CA VAL A 27 16.83 -4.68 13.60
C VAL A 27 15.94 -4.91 14.82
N MET A 28 14.93 -4.07 15.00
CA MET A 28 13.93 -4.17 16.06
C MET A 28 12.61 -4.68 15.48
N ALA A 29 11.96 -5.62 16.16
CA ALA A 29 10.63 -6.08 15.80
C ALA A 29 9.56 -5.02 16.10
N MET A 30 8.88 -4.57 15.05
CA MET A 30 7.79 -3.60 15.15
C MET A 30 6.44 -4.27 15.46
N TYR A 31 6.34 -5.58 15.24
CA TYR A 31 5.12 -6.38 15.44
C TYR A 31 5.47 -7.78 15.92
N ASP A 32 4.52 -8.42 16.62
CA ASP A 32 4.62 -9.84 16.92
C ASP A 32 4.39 -10.69 15.65
N PHE A 33 5.25 -11.66 15.42
CA PHE A 33 5.12 -12.66 14.37
C PHE A 33 5.27 -14.05 14.98
N VAL A 34 4.28 -14.91 14.75
CA VAL A 34 4.33 -16.30 15.18
C VAL A 34 4.86 -17.11 14.01
N ALA A 35 5.93 -17.87 14.23
CA ALA A 35 6.50 -18.79 13.23
C ALA A 35 5.41 -19.73 12.69
N ARG A 36 5.36 -19.90 11.37
CA ARG A 36 4.33 -20.71 10.68
C ARG A 36 4.89 -22.01 10.11
N GLU A 37 6.19 -22.02 9.83
CA GLU A 37 6.97 -23.18 9.42
C GLU A 37 8.21 -23.32 10.31
N ASP A 38 8.82 -24.51 10.33
CA ASP A 38 9.99 -24.81 11.19
C ASP A 38 11.23 -23.96 10.86
N SER A 39 11.28 -23.40 9.65
CA SER A 39 12.34 -22.50 9.19
C SER A 39 12.17 -21.05 9.66
N ASP A 40 10.98 -20.69 10.15
CA ASP A 40 10.66 -19.33 10.56
C ASP A 40 11.11 -19.07 12.02
N LEU A 41 11.37 -17.80 12.35
CA LEU A 41 11.63 -17.37 13.72
C LEU A 41 10.47 -16.53 14.24
N THR A 42 10.02 -16.79 15.47
CA THR A 42 8.99 -15.97 16.12
C THR A 42 9.58 -14.61 16.51
N LEU A 43 8.92 -13.52 16.09
CA LEU A 43 9.25 -12.17 16.53
C LEU A 43 8.39 -11.79 17.73
N ARG A 44 9.01 -11.18 18.73
CA ARG A 44 8.34 -10.48 19.82
C ARG A 44 8.60 -8.99 19.67
N LYS A 45 7.53 -8.22 19.71
CA LYS A 45 7.56 -6.78 19.53
C LYS A 45 8.51 -6.10 20.52
N GLY A 46 9.37 -5.23 20.00
CA GLY A 46 10.37 -4.47 20.76
C GLY A 46 11.70 -5.20 20.97
N GLU A 47 11.78 -6.51 20.66
CA GLU A 47 13.06 -7.24 20.73
C GLU A 47 13.97 -6.92 19.54
N GLU A 48 15.28 -7.04 19.78
CA GLU A 48 16.32 -6.88 18.77
C GLU A 48 16.73 -8.22 18.16
N TYR A 49 17.00 -8.21 16.86
CA TYR A 49 17.47 -9.35 16.09
C TYR A 49 18.66 -8.93 15.23
N THR A 50 19.60 -9.85 15.05
CA THR A 50 20.78 -9.64 14.21
C THR A 50 20.52 -10.19 12.82
N VAL A 51 20.62 -9.36 11.78
CA VAL A 51 20.45 -9.80 10.40
C VAL A 51 21.65 -10.61 9.96
N LEU A 52 21.40 -11.86 9.55
CA LEU A 52 22.42 -12.77 9.02
C LEU A 52 22.48 -12.71 7.50
N HIS A 53 21.32 -12.73 6.84
CA HIS A 53 21.25 -12.76 5.39
C HIS A 53 19.98 -12.07 4.87
N LYS A 54 20.15 -11.14 3.92
CA LYS A 54 19.07 -10.50 3.16
C LYS A 54 18.94 -11.19 1.79
N GLN A 55 18.50 -12.46 1.77
CA GLN A 55 18.50 -13.26 0.53
C GLN A 55 17.43 -12.78 -0.44
N ASP A 56 16.30 -12.35 0.12
CA ASP A 56 15.17 -11.77 -0.58
C ASP A 56 14.84 -10.41 0.08
N GLN A 57 14.18 -9.51 -0.66
CA GLN A 57 13.68 -8.25 -0.11
C GLN A 57 12.59 -8.47 0.95
N LEU A 58 11.95 -9.65 0.92
CA LEU A 58 10.71 -9.94 1.65
C LEU A 58 10.89 -10.74 2.94
N TRP A 59 11.85 -11.67 2.98
CA TRP A 59 12.15 -12.49 4.14
C TRP A 59 13.64 -12.43 4.46
N TRP A 60 13.95 -12.09 5.71
CA TRP A 60 15.33 -11.97 6.18
C TRP A 60 15.64 -13.10 7.15
N ARG A 61 16.84 -13.67 7.01
CA ARG A 61 17.34 -14.63 8.00
C ARG A 61 17.98 -13.84 9.13
N VAL A 62 17.49 -14.06 10.34
CA VAL A 62 17.96 -13.36 11.54
C VAL A 62 18.36 -14.32 12.65
N GLN A 63 19.03 -13.79 13.65
CA GLN A 63 19.37 -14.47 14.90
C GLN A 63 18.82 -13.68 16.09
N ASP A 64 18.17 -14.37 17.03
CA ASP A 64 17.75 -13.78 18.30
C ASP A 64 18.90 -13.69 19.32
N GLN A 65 18.62 -13.07 20.48
CA GLN A 65 19.58 -12.96 21.59
C GLN A 65 19.99 -14.30 22.23
N HIS A 66 19.22 -15.37 22.02
CA HIS A 66 19.50 -16.71 22.54
C HIS A 66 20.28 -17.58 21.53
N GLY A 67 20.58 -17.04 20.36
CA GLY A 67 21.31 -17.71 19.30
C GLY A 67 20.44 -18.51 18.33
N ASN A 68 19.12 -18.52 18.49
CA ASN A 68 18.20 -19.18 17.56
C ASN A 68 18.18 -18.44 16.22
N LYS A 69 18.11 -19.19 15.12
CA LYS A 69 18.14 -18.65 13.76
C LYS A 69 16.90 -19.07 12.99
N GLY A 70 16.34 -18.16 12.20
CA GLY A 70 15.23 -18.45 11.31
C GLY A 70 14.86 -17.27 10.42
N PHE A 71 13.86 -17.45 9.57
CA PHE A 71 13.36 -16.42 8.67
C PHE A 71 12.26 -15.59 9.31
N ILE A 72 12.27 -14.30 9.02
CA ILE A 72 11.26 -13.34 9.47
C ILE A 72 10.79 -12.48 8.31
N PRO A 73 9.55 -11.95 8.33
CA PRO A 73 9.10 -10.97 7.35
C PRO A 73 9.89 -9.66 7.50
N SER A 74 10.49 -9.15 6.42
CA SER A 74 11.29 -7.92 6.46
C SER A 74 10.45 -6.69 6.83
N ASN A 75 9.17 -6.67 6.43
CA ASN A 75 8.23 -5.60 6.75
C ASN A 75 7.77 -5.57 8.22
N TYR A 76 8.23 -6.51 9.05
CA TYR A 76 7.92 -6.58 10.48
C TYR A 76 9.02 -5.96 11.35
N VAL A 77 10.16 -5.64 10.75
CA VAL A 77 11.31 -5.12 11.46
C VAL A 77 11.75 -3.79 10.88
N THR A 78 12.53 -3.04 11.65
CA THR A 78 13.17 -1.82 11.19
C THR A 78 14.55 -1.69 11.80
N GLU A 79 15.45 -0.95 11.17
CA GLU A 79 16.80 -0.75 11.71
C GLU A 79 16.72 0.10 12.99
N THR A 80 17.46 -0.33 14.02
CA THR A 80 17.35 0.20 15.40
C THR A 80 17.62 1.71 15.51
N ASP A 81 18.49 2.25 14.66
CA ASP A 81 18.92 3.65 14.68
C ASP A 81 18.03 4.60 13.86
N THR A 82 16.94 4.10 13.27
CA THR A 82 16.06 4.89 12.40
C THR A 82 14.92 5.58 13.17
N ILE A 83 14.32 6.61 12.57
CA ILE A 83 13.13 7.26 13.14
C ILE A 83 11.93 6.31 13.13
N GLU A 84 11.88 5.38 12.17
CA GLU A 84 10.88 4.32 12.03
C GLU A 84 10.78 3.41 13.27
N ALA A 85 11.90 3.20 13.95
CA ALA A 85 12.00 2.44 15.20
C ALA A 85 11.32 3.15 16.37
N LYS A 86 11.12 4.47 16.31
CA LYS A 86 10.57 5.23 17.42
C LYS A 86 9.06 4.93 17.59
N PRO A 87 8.60 4.67 18.82
CA PRO A 87 7.22 4.22 19.08
C PRO A 87 6.17 5.29 18.73
N TRP A 88 6.55 6.56 18.81
CA TRP A 88 5.72 7.71 18.47
C TRP A 88 5.64 8.02 16.97
N TYR A 89 6.48 7.37 16.14
CA TYR A 89 6.56 7.65 14.71
C TYR A 89 5.54 6.82 13.91
N CYS A 90 4.74 7.52 13.10
CA CYS A 90 3.83 6.92 12.13
C CYS A 90 4.18 7.41 10.72
N LYS A 91 4.61 6.50 9.85
CA LYS A 91 4.91 6.79 8.45
C LYS A 91 3.61 6.94 7.65
N ASN A 92 3.50 8.03 6.87
CA ASN A 92 2.44 8.25 5.87
C ASN A 92 0.99 8.14 6.40
N ILE A 93 0.73 8.61 7.62
CA ILE A 93 -0.63 8.69 8.15
C ILE A 93 -1.28 10.02 7.77
N SER A 94 -2.53 9.98 7.28
CA SER A 94 -3.28 11.21 7.00
C SER A 94 -3.64 11.93 8.30
N ARG A 95 -3.82 13.26 8.22
CA ARG A 95 -4.21 14.10 9.37
C ARG A 95 -5.48 13.56 10.05
N THR A 96 -6.51 13.21 9.29
CA THR A 96 -7.77 12.67 9.79
C THR A 96 -7.59 11.31 10.48
N LYS A 97 -6.73 10.43 9.95
CA LYS A 97 -6.43 9.15 10.58
C LYS A 97 -5.60 9.32 11.86
N ALA A 98 -4.65 10.25 11.85
CA ALA A 98 -3.90 10.65 13.04
C ALA A 98 -4.85 11.19 14.12
N GLU A 99 -5.82 12.03 13.76
CA GLU A 99 -6.81 12.53 14.71
C GLU A 99 -7.71 11.43 15.27
N HIS A 100 -8.17 10.51 14.42
CA HIS A 100 -8.99 9.38 14.85
C HIS A 100 -8.26 8.51 15.89
N LEU A 101 -6.99 8.17 15.62
CA LEU A 101 -6.14 7.45 16.59
C LEU A 101 -5.95 8.26 17.89
N LEU A 102 -5.74 9.57 17.76
CA LEU A 102 -5.61 10.49 18.90
C LEU A 102 -6.86 10.58 19.78
N ARG A 103 -8.05 10.42 19.20
CA ARG A 103 -9.33 10.46 19.94
C ARG A 103 -9.59 9.17 20.71
N GLN A 104 -9.17 8.01 20.17
CA GLN A 104 -9.49 6.70 20.73
C GLN A 104 -8.72 6.39 22.02
N GLU A 105 -7.40 6.59 22.06
CA GLU A 105 -6.59 6.18 23.24
C GLU A 105 -5.41 7.08 23.59
N VAL A 106 -5.12 8.14 22.81
CA VAL A 106 -3.74 8.66 22.74
C VAL A 106 -3.57 10.12 23.22
N LYS A 107 -2.41 10.39 23.84
CA LYS A 107 -1.99 11.73 24.33
C LYS A 107 -1.02 12.46 23.38
N LEU A 108 -0.25 11.75 22.55
CA LEU A 108 0.80 12.29 21.66
C LEU A 108 1.05 11.39 20.43
N LEU A 109 1.12 11.94 19.21
CA LEU A 109 1.45 11.22 17.96
C LEU A 109 2.31 12.11 17.05
N CYS A 110 3.50 11.66 16.65
CA CYS A 110 4.30 12.38 15.65
C CYS A 110 4.17 11.67 14.31
N SER A 111 3.57 12.35 13.34
CA SER A 111 3.41 11.85 11.97
C SER A 111 4.25 12.66 11.02
N VAL A 112 5.14 12.00 10.30
CA VAL A 112 5.77 12.65 9.14
C VAL A 112 4.84 12.48 7.96
N ALA A 113 4.21 13.58 7.53
CA ALA A 113 3.56 13.63 6.24
C ALA A 113 4.64 13.97 5.20
N PRO A 114 4.81 13.17 4.14
CA PRO A 114 5.69 13.54 3.05
C PRO A 114 4.99 14.65 2.24
N SER A 115 5.25 15.90 2.61
CA SER A 115 4.89 17.06 1.79
C SER A 115 6.09 17.48 0.93
N PRO A 116 5.91 18.27 -0.14
CA PRO A 116 7.01 18.78 -0.98
C PRO A 116 8.02 19.62 -0.19
N HIS A 117 7.66 20.03 1.03
CA HIS A 117 8.48 20.82 1.94
C HIS A 117 8.98 20.04 3.16
N MET A 118 8.85 18.70 3.19
CA MET A 118 9.07 17.87 4.38
C MET A 118 8.37 18.47 5.63
N CYS A 119 7.06 18.69 5.55
CA CYS A 119 6.27 19.07 6.73
C CYS A 119 6.13 17.86 7.66
N VAL A 120 7.11 17.67 8.55
CA VAL A 120 6.92 16.76 9.68
C VAL A 120 5.88 17.39 10.59
N CYS A 121 4.76 16.71 10.84
CA CYS A 121 3.67 17.25 11.66
C CYS A 121 3.62 16.55 13.02
N LEU A 122 3.80 17.32 14.09
CA LEU A 122 3.60 16.85 15.45
C LEU A 122 2.15 17.04 15.85
N CYS A 123 1.44 15.95 16.15
CA CYS A 123 0.01 15.92 16.40
C CYS A 123 -0.25 15.45 17.84
N PHE A 124 -0.82 16.25 18.73
CA PHE A 124 -1.09 15.78 20.09
C PHE A 124 -2.39 16.27 20.68
N ARG A 125 -2.93 15.45 21.58
CA ARG A 125 -4.18 15.72 22.26
C ARG A 125 -3.90 16.51 23.53
N VAL A 126 -4.59 17.63 23.66
CA VAL A 126 -4.50 18.52 24.82
C VAL A 126 -5.76 18.34 25.65
N LYS A 127 -5.61 18.06 26.94
CA LYS A 127 -6.72 18.13 27.90
C LYS A 127 -6.76 19.55 28.44
N MET A 128 -7.84 20.29 28.16
CA MET A 128 -8.08 21.59 28.77
C MET A 128 -8.56 21.36 30.21
N GLU A 129 -7.90 22.00 31.19
CA GLU A 129 -8.41 22.03 32.55
C GLU A 129 -9.56 23.06 32.61
N GLY A 130 -10.77 22.61 33.01
CA GLY A 130 -11.92 23.49 33.26
C GLY A 130 -13.16 23.30 32.37
N SER A 131 -13.14 22.48 31.32
CA SER A 131 -14.35 22.17 30.55
C SER A 131 -15.00 20.86 31.01
N SER A 132 -16.29 20.89 31.37
CA SER A 132 -17.12 19.73 31.73
C SER A 132 -17.35 18.72 30.59
N VAL A 133 -16.76 18.97 29.42
CA VAL A 133 -16.83 18.09 28.25
C VAL A 133 -15.47 17.38 28.09
N GLU A 134 -15.44 16.05 28.19
CA GLU A 134 -14.26 15.20 28.02
C GLU A 134 -13.65 15.19 26.59
N MET A 135 -13.96 16.18 25.77
CA MET A 135 -13.49 16.24 24.39
C MET A 135 -12.17 17.01 24.30
N GLY A 136 -11.04 16.32 24.50
CA GLY A 136 -9.72 16.91 24.32
C GLY A 136 -9.50 17.39 22.88
N THR A 137 -8.93 18.58 22.70
CA THR A 137 -8.65 19.17 21.39
C THR A 137 -7.32 18.65 20.83
N ILE A 138 -7.27 18.33 19.54
CA ILE A 138 -6.04 17.91 18.87
C ILE A 138 -5.41 19.11 18.17
N ARG A 139 -4.10 19.28 18.34
CA ARG A 139 -3.32 20.33 17.69
C ARG A 139 -2.24 19.69 16.82
N HIS A 140 -2.03 20.28 15.64
CA HIS A 140 -1.02 19.89 14.66
C HIS A 140 0.00 21.02 14.57
N TYR A 141 1.28 20.70 14.74
CA TYR A 141 2.37 21.65 14.63
C TYR A 141 3.33 21.20 13.53
N GLN A 142 3.68 22.12 12.64
CA GLN A 142 4.64 21.87 11.58
C GLN A 142 6.07 22.02 12.14
N ILE A 143 6.84 20.92 12.11
CA ILE A 143 8.28 20.96 12.32
C ILE A 143 8.89 21.44 11.01
N ARG A 144 9.63 22.55 11.10
CA ARG A 144 10.33 23.19 9.99
C ARG A 144 11.80 22.83 10.02
N HIS A 145 12.46 23.04 8.88
CA HIS A 145 13.89 22.89 8.75
C HIS A 145 14.56 24.23 8.49
N SER A 146 15.70 24.46 9.14
CA SER A 146 16.56 25.60 8.83
C SER A 146 17.35 25.34 7.55
N PRO A 147 17.90 26.37 6.89
CA PRO A 147 18.83 26.20 5.77
C PRO A 147 20.05 25.33 6.10
N ALA A 148 20.39 25.20 7.38
CA ALA A 148 21.47 24.34 7.87
C ALA A 148 21.02 22.88 8.16
N GLY A 149 19.78 22.52 7.83
CA GLY A 149 19.24 21.17 7.99
C GLY A 149 18.74 20.83 9.40
N GLN A 150 18.68 21.80 10.31
CA GLN A 150 18.23 21.60 11.69
C GLN A 150 16.69 21.70 11.80
N PHE A 151 16.10 20.98 12.75
CA PHE A 151 14.65 20.89 12.93
C PHE A 151 14.17 21.85 14.02
N PHE A 152 13.02 22.50 13.84
CA PHE A 152 12.42 23.35 14.87
C PHE A 152 10.90 23.48 14.77
N LEU A 153 10.25 23.75 15.90
CA LEU A 153 8.82 24.12 15.97
C LEU A 153 8.63 25.63 16.11
N ALA A 154 9.57 26.29 16.79
CA ALA A 154 9.67 27.75 16.89
C ALA A 154 11.14 28.13 16.69
N GLU A 155 11.43 29.19 15.94
CA GLU A 155 12.79 29.57 15.51
C GLU A 155 13.80 29.75 16.67
N LYS A 156 13.30 29.98 17.89
CA LYS A 156 14.12 30.09 19.10
C LYS A 156 14.77 28.78 19.56
N HIS A 157 14.29 27.62 19.14
CA HIS A 157 14.81 26.31 19.55
C HIS A 157 15.01 25.39 18.33
N VAL A 158 16.26 25.20 17.94
CA VAL A 158 16.69 24.34 16.82
C VAL A 158 17.37 23.06 17.33
N PHE A 159 17.12 21.95 16.65
CA PHE A 159 17.57 20.60 17.04
C PHE A 159 18.26 19.90 15.87
N SER A 160 19.20 19.00 16.15
CA SER A 160 19.91 18.27 15.09
C SER A 160 19.07 17.12 14.52
N SER A 161 18.07 16.64 15.28
CA SER A 161 17.19 15.53 14.87
C SER A 161 15.78 15.66 15.47
N ILE A 162 14.80 15.01 14.82
CA ILE A 162 13.41 14.94 15.33
C ILE A 162 13.35 14.26 16.72
N PRO A 163 14.09 13.16 17.00
CA PRO A 163 14.15 12.60 18.34
C PRO A 163 14.60 13.59 19.42
N GLU A 164 15.61 14.43 19.15
CA GLU A 164 16.04 15.47 20.09
C GLU A 164 14.97 16.53 20.32
N LEU A 165 14.30 16.97 19.26
CA LEU A 165 13.19 17.92 19.33
C LEU A 165 12.07 17.38 20.22
N ILE A 166 11.67 16.12 20.04
CA ILE A 166 10.64 15.49 20.85
C ILE A 166 11.10 15.38 22.31
N HIS A 167 12.32 14.90 22.55
CA HIS A 167 12.86 14.77 23.91
C HIS A 167 12.89 16.10 24.66
N TYR A 168 13.27 17.19 23.98
CA TYR A 168 13.22 18.53 24.56
C TYR A 168 11.79 18.92 24.93
N HIS A 169 10.82 18.67 24.04
CA HIS A 169 9.43 19.05 24.25
C HIS A 169 8.64 18.14 25.21
N GLU A 170 9.15 16.95 25.51
CA GLU A 170 8.68 16.13 26.65
C GLU A 170 8.96 16.82 28.00
N HIS A 171 10.10 17.51 28.09
CA HIS A 171 10.51 18.19 29.31
C HIS A 171 10.06 19.66 29.35
N ASN A 172 9.89 20.30 28.19
CA ASN A 172 9.65 21.74 28.06
C ASN A 172 8.50 22.04 27.09
N ALA A 173 7.53 22.86 27.47
CA ALA A 173 6.45 23.25 26.54
C ALA A 173 7.00 24.18 25.44
N ALA A 174 7.82 25.17 25.81
CA ALA A 174 8.60 26.01 24.90
C ALA A 174 7.84 26.56 23.67
N GLY A 175 6.60 27.03 23.88
CA GLY A 175 5.73 27.56 22.84
C GLY A 175 4.62 26.60 22.38
N LEU A 176 4.69 25.33 22.78
CA LEU A 176 3.58 24.39 22.67
C LEU A 176 2.53 24.65 23.77
N ILE A 177 1.27 24.38 23.44
CA ILE A 177 0.13 24.50 24.38
C ILE A 177 0.28 23.62 25.63
N SER A 178 1.02 22.52 25.54
CA SER A 178 1.42 21.69 26.68
C SER A 178 2.72 20.96 26.39
N ARG A 179 3.44 20.54 27.45
CA ARG A 179 4.54 19.56 27.33
C ARG A 179 4.03 18.29 26.65
N LEU A 180 4.89 17.64 25.88
CA LEU A 180 4.58 16.33 25.32
C LEU A 180 4.52 15.32 26.46
N LYS A 181 3.39 14.66 26.63
CA LYS A 181 3.19 13.65 27.67
C LYS A 181 3.05 12.28 27.03
N CYS A 182 3.92 11.35 27.44
CA CYS A 182 3.99 9.93 27.05
C CYS A 182 3.88 9.67 25.54
N PRO A 183 4.96 9.22 24.87
CA PRO A 183 4.80 8.61 23.56
C PRO A 183 3.87 7.40 23.68
N VAL A 184 3.05 7.19 22.64
CA VAL A 184 2.16 6.03 22.58
C VAL A 184 2.99 4.76 22.81
N GLY A 185 2.46 3.85 23.63
CA GLY A 185 2.70 2.43 23.40
C GLY A 185 2.21 2.06 22.00
N PRO A 186 2.57 0.91 21.45
CA PRO A 186 2.50 0.67 20.01
C PRO A 186 1.10 0.27 19.50
N ALA A 187 0.05 0.90 20.05
CA ALA A 187 -1.36 0.81 19.69
C ALA A 187 -1.64 1.73 18.50
N GLY A 188 -1.81 1.15 17.31
CA GLY A 188 -2.16 1.88 16.09
C GLY A 188 -1.48 1.37 14.82
N ARG A 189 -0.42 0.57 14.95
CA ARG A 189 0.17 -0.10 13.78
C ARG A 189 -0.61 -1.39 13.50
N ILE A 190 -1.46 -1.37 12.48
CA ILE A 190 -2.09 -2.58 11.94
C ILE A 190 -0.95 -3.50 11.49
N LYS A 191 -0.95 -4.74 11.99
CA LYS A 191 0.02 -5.77 11.60
C LYS A 191 0.00 -5.90 10.07
N PRO A 192 1.11 -5.60 9.37
CA PRO A 192 1.10 -5.66 7.92
C PRO A 192 0.98 -7.12 7.48
N THR A 193 0.38 -7.34 6.32
CA THR A 193 0.32 -8.66 5.72
C THR A 193 1.75 -9.12 5.37
N THR A 194 2.09 -10.38 5.67
CA THR A 194 3.39 -10.94 5.30
C THR A 194 3.42 -11.24 3.80
N ALA A 195 4.56 -11.02 3.14
CA ALA A 195 4.72 -11.39 1.74
C ALA A 195 4.80 -12.91 1.62
N GLY A 196 3.70 -13.58 1.27
CA GLY A 196 3.64 -15.05 1.36
C GLY A 196 3.45 -15.58 2.79
N PHE A 197 3.33 -16.91 2.91
CA PHE A 197 3.20 -17.58 4.19
C PHE A 197 4.55 -17.88 4.86
N SER A 198 5.60 -18.15 4.06
CA SER A 198 7.00 -18.36 4.46
C SER A 198 7.93 -18.11 3.24
N SER A 199 9.25 -18.06 3.43
CA SER A 199 10.24 -17.75 2.38
C SER A 199 10.18 -18.72 1.20
N ASP A 200 9.95 -20.01 1.47
CA ASP A 200 10.12 -21.08 0.47
C ASP A 200 8.77 -21.62 -0.05
N LYS A 201 7.66 -21.16 0.51
CA LYS A 201 6.33 -21.73 0.28
C LYS A 201 5.47 -20.82 -0.60
N TRP A 202 5.61 -21.02 -1.92
CA TRP A 202 4.82 -20.35 -2.95
C TRP A 202 3.68 -21.21 -3.50
N GLU A 203 3.87 -22.54 -3.52
CA GLU A 203 2.83 -23.51 -3.87
C GLU A 203 2.08 -23.93 -2.59
N ILE A 204 0.76 -23.80 -2.62
CA ILE A 204 -0.14 -24.15 -1.52
C ILE A 204 -0.87 -25.43 -1.91
N ASN A 205 -0.68 -26.47 -1.09
CA ASN A 205 -1.39 -27.73 -1.29
C ASN A 205 -2.90 -27.50 -1.08
N PRO A 206 -3.77 -27.90 -2.03
CA PRO A 206 -5.22 -27.78 -1.88
C PRO A 206 -5.78 -28.40 -0.60
N SER A 207 -5.14 -29.43 -0.04
CA SER A 207 -5.54 -30.03 1.24
C SER A 207 -5.39 -29.10 2.45
N GLU A 208 -4.52 -28.08 2.35
CA GLU A 208 -4.38 -27.04 3.36
C GLU A 208 -5.46 -25.96 3.24
N LEU A 209 -6.30 -25.99 2.19
CA LEU A 209 -7.33 -24.99 1.94
C LEU A 209 -8.72 -25.56 2.21
N THR A 210 -9.48 -24.84 3.04
CA THR A 210 -10.92 -25.05 3.18
C THR A 210 -11.66 -24.02 2.35
N PHE A 211 -12.43 -24.47 1.35
CA PHE A 211 -13.29 -23.60 0.55
C PHE A 211 -14.60 -23.31 1.30
N MET A 212 -15.01 -22.04 1.31
CA MET A 212 -16.22 -21.56 1.97
C MET A 212 -17.13 -20.89 0.94
N LYS A 213 -17.76 -19.77 1.28
CA LYS A 213 -18.72 -19.06 0.40
C LYS A 213 -18.06 -18.52 -0.87
N GLU A 214 -18.81 -18.52 -1.96
CA GLU A 214 -18.48 -17.73 -3.14
C GLU A 214 -18.58 -16.23 -2.83
N LEU A 215 -17.59 -15.46 -3.28
CA LEU A 215 -17.52 -14.01 -3.12
C LEU A 215 -17.91 -13.29 -4.41
N GLY A 216 -17.61 -13.89 -5.55
CA GLY A 216 -18.00 -13.38 -6.86
C GLY A 216 -17.51 -14.27 -7.99
N SER A 217 -18.07 -14.06 -9.17
CA SER A 217 -17.68 -14.72 -10.41
C SER A 217 -17.51 -13.69 -11.51
N GLY A 218 -16.45 -13.84 -12.31
CA GLY A 218 -16.11 -12.91 -13.38
C GLY A 218 -15.45 -13.60 -14.56
N GLN A 219 -14.99 -12.78 -15.52
CA GLN A 219 -14.30 -13.26 -16.73
C GLN A 219 -13.08 -14.15 -16.40
N TYR A 220 -12.38 -13.81 -15.33
CA TYR A 220 -11.14 -14.48 -14.90
C TYR A 220 -11.35 -15.68 -13.98
N GLY A 221 -12.61 -16.05 -13.70
CA GLY A 221 -12.97 -17.21 -12.87
C GLY A 221 -13.79 -16.84 -11.63
N VAL A 222 -13.88 -17.80 -10.70
CA VAL A 222 -14.68 -17.69 -9.47
C VAL A 222 -13.76 -17.39 -8.29
N VAL A 223 -14.16 -16.42 -7.47
CA VAL A 223 -13.47 -16.07 -6.22
C VAL A 223 -14.27 -16.60 -5.05
N ARG A 224 -13.60 -17.36 -4.17
CA ARG A 224 -14.20 -17.92 -2.95
C ARG A 224 -13.47 -17.45 -1.71
N LEU A 225 -14.21 -17.26 -0.63
CA LEU A 225 -13.62 -17.20 0.71
C LEU A 225 -13.12 -18.60 1.06
N GLY A 226 -11.97 -18.66 1.71
CA GLY A 226 -11.46 -19.89 2.30
C GLY A 226 -10.68 -19.66 3.58
N LYS A 227 -10.16 -20.76 4.11
CA LYS A 227 -9.19 -20.75 5.21
C LYS A 227 -7.97 -21.60 4.86
N TRP A 228 -6.78 -21.07 5.09
CA TRP A 228 -5.54 -21.84 5.05
C TRP A 228 -5.25 -22.43 6.43
N ARG A 229 -4.96 -23.74 6.47
CA ARG A 229 -4.74 -24.57 7.67
C ARG A 229 -5.81 -24.35 8.76
N ALA A 230 -7.07 -24.17 8.34
CA ALA A 230 -8.23 -23.88 9.19
C ALA A 230 -8.16 -22.59 10.06
N GLN A 231 -7.10 -21.80 9.96
CA GLN A 231 -6.84 -20.66 10.83
C GLN A 231 -6.92 -19.32 10.08
N HIS A 232 -6.23 -19.20 8.94
CA HIS A 232 -6.04 -17.91 8.28
C HIS A 232 -7.06 -17.70 7.16
N LYS A 233 -7.89 -16.65 7.24
CA LYS A 233 -8.84 -16.32 6.15
C LYS A 233 -8.07 -15.94 4.88
N VAL A 234 -8.50 -16.47 3.74
CA VAL A 234 -7.91 -16.21 2.42
C VAL A 234 -9.00 -16.02 1.37
N ALA A 235 -8.67 -15.31 0.29
CA ALA A 235 -9.46 -15.31 -0.93
C ALA A 235 -8.78 -16.21 -1.97
N ILE A 236 -9.55 -17.13 -2.57
CA ILE A 236 -9.07 -18.11 -3.54
C ILE A 236 -9.75 -17.83 -4.87
N LYS A 237 -8.97 -17.36 -5.85
CA LYS A 237 -9.44 -17.12 -7.22
C LYS A 237 -9.08 -18.32 -8.08
N ALA A 238 -10.08 -19.11 -8.46
CA ALA A 238 -9.90 -20.21 -9.38
C ALA A 238 -9.68 -19.68 -10.80
N ILE A 239 -8.66 -20.18 -11.48
CA ILE A 239 -8.40 -19.87 -12.89
C ILE A 239 -9.19 -20.85 -13.75
N ARG A 240 -9.83 -20.35 -14.81
CA ARG A 240 -10.60 -21.20 -15.74
C ARG A 240 -9.65 -22.14 -16.49
N GLU A 241 -10.05 -23.39 -16.63
CA GLU A 241 -9.29 -24.36 -17.44
C GLU A 241 -9.12 -23.85 -18.88
N GLY A 242 -7.91 -24.02 -19.43
CA GLY A 242 -7.57 -23.58 -20.78
C GLY A 242 -7.30 -22.07 -20.94
N ALA A 243 -7.39 -21.26 -19.87
CA ALA A 243 -7.07 -19.82 -19.95
C ALA A 243 -5.57 -19.54 -20.17
N MET A 244 -4.69 -20.39 -19.62
CA MET A 244 -3.24 -20.31 -19.73
C MET A 244 -2.60 -21.68 -19.44
N SER A 245 -1.32 -21.87 -19.82
CA SER A 245 -0.56 -23.06 -19.45
C SER A 245 -0.17 -23.03 -17.96
N GLU A 246 0.11 -24.20 -17.38
CA GLU A 246 0.56 -24.30 -15.98
C GLU A 246 1.93 -23.64 -15.81
N GLU A 247 2.83 -23.80 -16.78
CA GLU A 247 4.15 -23.20 -16.79
C GLU A 247 4.08 -21.66 -16.80
N ASP A 248 3.32 -21.07 -17.73
CA ASP A 248 3.15 -19.61 -17.81
C ASP A 248 2.52 -19.07 -16.51
N PHE A 249 1.56 -19.81 -15.94
CA PHE A 249 0.92 -19.43 -14.69
C PHE A 249 1.90 -19.37 -13.52
N ILE A 250 2.78 -20.38 -13.40
CA ILE A 250 3.81 -20.43 -12.36
C ILE A 250 4.81 -19.27 -12.51
N GLU A 251 5.24 -18.98 -13.73
CA GLU A 251 6.19 -17.87 -13.98
C GLU A 251 5.56 -16.52 -13.64
N GLU A 252 4.35 -16.25 -14.12
CA GLU A 252 3.62 -15.02 -13.81
C GLU A 252 3.34 -14.88 -12.30
N ALA A 253 2.94 -15.98 -11.64
CA ALA A 253 2.69 -16.00 -10.20
C ALA A 253 3.95 -15.66 -9.40
N LYS A 254 5.11 -16.23 -9.74
CA LYS A 254 6.38 -15.94 -9.04
C LYS A 254 6.78 -14.48 -9.15
N VAL A 255 6.52 -13.85 -10.30
CA VAL A 255 6.76 -12.43 -10.50
C VAL A 255 5.79 -11.60 -9.64
N MET A 256 4.50 -11.94 -9.64
CA MET A 256 3.48 -11.25 -8.85
C MET A 256 3.69 -11.38 -7.33
N MET A 257 4.18 -12.53 -6.85
CA MET A 257 4.45 -12.76 -5.44
C MET A 257 5.55 -11.87 -4.85
N ARG A 258 6.41 -11.30 -5.70
CA ARG A 258 7.43 -10.32 -5.27
C ARG A 258 6.83 -8.94 -4.97
N LEU A 259 5.60 -8.67 -5.37
CA LEU A 259 4.91 -7.43 -5.07
C LEU A 259 4.40 -7.47 -3.62
N CYS A 260 5.00 -6.65 -2.77
CA CYS A 260 4.61 -6.51 -1.36
C CYS A 260 4.51 -5.04 -1.01
N HIS A 261 3.29 -4.55 -0.86
CA HIS A 261 3.03 -3.18 -0.47
C HIS A 261 1.74 -3.08 0.35
N PRO A 262 1.66 -2.21 1.39
CA PRO A 262 0.47 -2.10 2.23
C PRO A 262 -0.82 -1.74 1.50
N LYS A 263 -0.72 -1.23 0.26
CA LYS A 263 -1.85 -0.83 -0.61
C LYS A 263 -2.03 -1.73 -1.84
N LEU A 264 -1.37 -2.88 -1.85
CA LEU A 264 -1.58 -3.94 -2.83
C LEU A 264 -2.13 -5.17 -2.11
N VAL A 265 -3.10 -5.85 -2.71
CA VAL A 265 -3.62 -7.11 -2.17
C VAL A 265 -2.51 -8.15 -2.21
N GLN A 266 -2.10 -8.61 -1.04
CA GLN A 266 -1.00 -9.54 -0.91
C GLN A 266 -1.38 -10.91 -1.47
N MET A 267 -0.60 -11.36 -2.45
CA MET A 267 -0.62 -12.74 -2.91
C MET A 267 0.19 -13.60 -1.94
N TYR A 268 -0.43 -14.68 -1.44
CA TYR A 268 0.24 -15.62 -0.56
C TYR A 268 0.89 -16.77 -1.31
N GLY A 269 0.29 -17.19 -2.43
CA GLY A 269 0.77 -18.32 -3.21
C GLY A 269 -0.24 -18.76 -4.26
N VAL A 270 0.01 -19.92 -4.86
CA VAL A 270 -0.85 -20.54 -5.87
C VAL A 270 -1.17 -21.99 -5.55
N CYS A 271 -2.28 -22.48 -6.09
CA CYS A 271 -2.59 -23.89 -6.21
C CYS A 271 -2.43 -24.31 -7.67
N LEU A 272 -1.87 -25.49 -7.92
CA LEU A 272 -1.69 -26.00 -9.28
C LEU A 272 -2.86 -26.90 -9.74
N LYS A 273 -3.58 -27.52 -8.80
CA LYS A 273 -4.62 -28.51 -9.12
C LYS A 273 -5.85 -28.38 -8.20
N PRO A 274 -6.93 -27.68 -8.62
CA PRO A 274 -7.01 -26.86 -9.84
C PRO A 274 -6.17 -25.57 -9.72
N LEU A 275 -5.85 -24.95 -10.86
CA LEU A 275 -5.13 -23.68 -10.90
C LEU A 275 -5.88 -22.60 -10.11
N GLY A 276 -5.20 -21.95 -9.17
CA GLY A 276 -5.80 -20.90 -8.36
C GLY A 276 -4.79 -19.99 -7.69
N ILE A 277 -5.19 -18.74 -7.46
CA ILE A 277 -4.38 -17.74 -6.75
C ILE A 277 -4.97 -17.57 -5.35
N VAL A 278 -4.10 -17.64 -4.33
CA VAL A 278 -4.46 -17.44 -2.93
C VAL A 278 -3.95 -16.09 -2.47
N THR A 279 -4.85 -15.25 -1.97
CA THR A 279 -4.57 -13.86 -1.55
C THR A 279 -5.13 -13.58 -0.16
N GLU A 280 -4.76 -12.44 0.42
CA GLU A 280 -5.42 -11.94 1.63
C GLU A 280 -6.92 -11.70 1.39
N PHE A 281 -7.72 -12.01 2.40
CA PHE A 281 -9.15 -11.75 2.35
C PHE A 281 -9.44 -10.29 2.75
N MET A 282 -10.34 -9.64 2.01
CA MET A 282 -10.72 -8.24 2.19
C MET A 282 -12.21 -8.16 2.56
N ASP A 283 -12.50 -7.91 3.84
CA ASP A 283 -13.83 -8.12 4.44
C ASP A 283 -14.95 -7.28 3.81
N ASN A 284 -14.62 -6.07 3.33
CA ASN A 284 -15.59 -5.14 2.77
C ASN A 284 -15.76 -5.26 1.24
N GLY A 285 -15.15 -6.27 0.62
CA GLY A 285 -15.30 -6.55 -0.81
C GLY A 285 -14.67 -5.47 -1.70
N CYS A 286 -15.19 -5.29 -2.91
CA CYS A 286 -14.64 -4.32 -3.86
C CYS A 286 -15.08 -2.87 -3.56
N LEU A 287 -14.20 -1.92 -3.85
CA LEU A 287 -14.38 -0.49 -3.61
C LEU A 287 -15.64 0.04 -4.31
N LEU A 288 -15.96 -0.44 -5.52
CA LEU A 288 -17.19 -0.05 -6.21
C LEU A 288 -18.45 -0.36 -5.39
N SER A 289 -18.54 -1.56 -4.83
CA SER A 289 -19.68 -1.97 -4.00
C SER A 289 -19.68 -1.20 -2.68
N PHE A 290 -18.51 -1.03 -2.07
CA PHE A 290 -18.33 -0.25 -0.85
C PHE A 290 -18.80 1.21 -1.01
N LEU A 291 -18.42 1.89 -2.09
CA LEU A 291 -18.83 3.26 -2.39
C LEU A 291 -20.36 3.38 -2.52
N ARG A 292 -20.99 2.44 -3.23
CA ARG A 292 -22.45 2.44 -3.42
C ARG A 292 -23.21 2.17 -2.13
N GLN A 293 -22.72 1.25 -1.31
CA GLN A 293 -23.34 0.90 -0.02
C GLN A 293 -23.23 2.03 1.00
N ASN A 294 -22.20 2.87 0.91
CA ASN A 294 -21.95 4.00 1.80
C ASN A 294 -22.24 5.36 1.13
N SER A 295 -22.98 5.37 0.02
CA SER A 295 -23.26 6.59 -0.74
C SER A 295 -23.98 7.62 0.14
N GLY A 296 -23.51 8.87 0.09
CA GLY A 296 -24.01 9.95 0.94
C GLY A 296 -23.43 9.99 2.35
N MET A 297 -22.82 8.90 2.83
CA MET A 297 -22.21 8.84 4.17
C MET A 297 -20.73 9.21 4.19
N LEU A 298 -20.05 9.12 3.04
CA LEU A 298 -18.62 9.40 2.94
C LEU A 298 -18.35 10.89 2.79
N GLY A 299 -17.55 11.44 3.71
CA GLY A 299 -17.05 12.81 3.67
C GLY A 299 -15.90 12.98 2.65
N ASN A 300 -15.64 14.22 2.23
CA ASN A 300 -14.59 14.52 1.24
C ASN A 300 -13.20 14.01 1.66
N ASP A 301 -12.83 14.18 2.94
CA ASP A 301 -11.56 13.68 3.48
C ASP A 301 -11.45 12.16 3.36
N GLN A 302 -12.55 11.43 3.57
CA GLN A 302 -12.57 9.98 3.43
C GLN A 302 -12.41 9.59 1.97
N LEU A 303 -13.12 10.23 1.05
CA LEU A 303 -12.99 10.00 -0.40
C LEU A 303 -11.57 10.28 -0.90
N LEU A 304 -10.93 11.35 -0.40
CA LEU A 304 -9.55 11.67 -0.73
C LEU A 304 -8.58 10.63 -0.16
N ALA A 305 -8.82 10.12 1.06
CA ALA A 305 -8.04 9.02 1.62
C ALA A 305 -8.15 7.72 0.81
N LEU A 306 -9.33 7.40 0.27
CA LEU A 306 -9.49 6.25 -0.65
C LEU A 306 -8.67 6.47 -1.93
N CYS A 307 -8.66 7.69 -2.48
CA CYS A 307 -7.82 8.04 -3.63
C CYS A 307 -6.32 7.88 -3.31
N GLN A 308 -5.90 8.35 -2.13
CA GLN A 308 -4.51 8.26 -1.66
C GLN A 308 -4.05 6.80 -1.55
N ASP A 309 -4.86 5.95 -0.91
CA ASP A 309 -4.55 4.53 -0.74
C ASP A 309 -4.28 3.84 -2.08
N VAL A 310 -5.13 4.07 -3.08
CA VAL A 310 -4.94 3.52 -4.43
C VAL A 310 -3.69 4.10 -5.10
N CYS A 311 -3.46 5.41 -4.97
CA CYS A 311 -2.29 6.08 -5.57
C CYS A 311 -0.97 5.56 -5.02
N GLU A 312 -0.89 5.31 -3.71
CA GLU A 312 0.28 4.70 -3.05
C GLU A 312 0.54 3.28 -3.59
N GLY A 313 -0.50 2.49 -3.85
CA GLY A 313 -0.36 1.18 -4.48
C GLY A 313 0.16 1.26 -5.91
N MET A 314 -0.35 2.21 -6.69
CA MET A 314 0.05 2.40 -8.08
C MET A 314 1.44 3.03 -8.25
N GLU A 315 1.85 3.93 -7.35
CA GLU A 315 3.22 4.44 -7.29
C GLU A 315 4.22 3.29 -7.09
N TYR A 316 3.90 2.35 -6.20
CA TYR A 316 4.73 1.16 -6.01
C TYR A 316 4.82 0.32 -7.29
N LEU A 317 3.72 0.09 -8.00
CA LEU A 317 3.74 -0.66 -9.27
C LEU A 317 4.55 0.06 -10.35
N GLU A 318 4.38 1.37 -10.50
CA GLU A 318 5.13 2.20 -11.46
C GLU A 318 6.64 2.11 -11.19
N MET A 319 7.06 2.24 -9.92
CA MET A 319 8.45 2.14 -9.50
C MET A 319 9.07 0.77 -9.79
N HIS A 320 8.27 -0.30 -9.69
CA HIS A 320 8.70 -1.67 -9.97
C HIS A 320 8.46 -2.10 -11.42
N ARG A 321 8.09 -1.15 -12.31
CA ARG A 321 7.88 -1.36 -13.75
C ARG A 321 6.76 -2.37 -14.06
N PHE A 322 5.69 -2.31 -13.28
CA PHE A 322 4.48 -3.07 -13.51
C PHE A 322 3.36 -2.16 -14.02
N ILE A 323 2.73 -2.59 -15.11
CA ILE A 323 1.53 -1.96 -15.67
C ILE A 323 0.33 -2.80 -15.28
N HIS A 324 -0.67 -2.21 -14.61
CA HIS A 324 -1.87 -2.87 -14.12
C HIS A 324 -2.86 -3.21 -15.23
N ARG A 325 -3.10 -2.28 -16.18
CA ARG A 325 -3.93 -2.46 -17.40
C ARG A 325 -5.45 -2.56 -17.20
N ASP A 326 -5.94 -2.68 -15.96
CA ASP A 326 -7.37 -2.75 -15.64
C ASP A 326 -7.68 -2.06 -14.29
N LEU A 327 -7.09 -0.90 -14.05
CA LEU A 327 -7.32 -0.15 -12.82
C LEU A 327 -8.73 0.47 -12.84
N ALA A 328 -9.57 0.08 -11.88
CA ALA A 328 -10.93 0.59 -11.69
C ALA A 328 -11.41 0.31 -10.25
N ALA A 329 -12.48 0.98 -9.80
CA ALA A 329 -13.01 0.76 -8.45
C ALA A 329 -13.47 -0.71 -8.20
N ARG A 330 -13.83 -1.46 -9.25
CA ARG A 330 -14.16 -2.89 -9.14
C ARG A 330 -12.95 -3.79 -8.82
N ASN A 331 -11.74 -3.34 -9.15
CA ASN A 331 -10.46 -4.06 -8.97
C ASN A 331 -9.63 -3.42 -7.84
N CYS A 332 -10.29 -2.72 -6.92
CA CYS A 332 -9.73 -2.31 -5.64
C CYS A 332 -10.58 -2.97 -4.55
N LEU A 333 -9.95 -3.48 -3.50
CA LEU A 333 -10.63 -4.14 -2.39
C LEU A 333 -10.48 -3.33 -1.11
N VAL A 334 -11.46 -3.46 -0.22
CA VAL A 334 -11.53 -2.70 1.03
C VAL A 334 -11.41 -3.64 2.22
N SER A 335 -10.46 -3.38 3.12
CA SER A 335 -10.28 -4.16 4.34
C SER A 335 -11.33 -3.81 5.39
N GLU A 336 -11.43 -4.60 6.46
CA GLU A 336 -12.27 -4.31 7.63
C GLU A 336 -12.03 -2.90 8.22
N GLN A 337 -10.79 -2.41 8.16
CA GLN A 337 -10.40 -1.08 8.66
C GLN A 337 -10.54 0.03 7.60
N ASN A 338 -11.32 -0.21 6.54
CA ASN A 338 -11.55 0.72 5.42
C ASN A 338 -10.27 1.14 4.69
N VAL A 339 -9.23 0.30 4.70
CA VAL A 339 -8.03 0.51 3.88
C VAL A 339 -8.29 -0.04 2.49
N VAL A 340 -8.00 0.74 1.46
CA VAL A 340 -8.11 0.30 0.07
C VAL A 340 -6.81 -0.33 -0.37
N LYS A 341 -6.90 -1.49 -1.04
CA LYS A 341 -5.77 -2.14 -1.70
C LYS A 341 -6.12 -2.44 -3.15
N VAL A 342 -5.18 -2.18 -4.05
CA VAL A 342 -5.30 -2.52 -5.48
C VAL A 342 -5.20 -4.03 -5.64
N SER A 343 -6.09 -4.63 -6.44
CA SER A 343 -6.22 -6.07 -6.64
C SER A 343 -6.19 -6.47 -8.11
N ASP A 344 -6.38 -7.77 -8.39
CA ASP A 344 -6.59 -8.30 -9.73
C ASP A 344 -5.45 -8.02 -10.73
N PHE A 345 -4.22 -8.35 -10.32
CA PHE A 345 -3.04 -8.33 -11.19
C PHE A 345 -3.04 -9.40 -12.31
N GLY A 346 -4.17 -10.07 -12.58
CA GLY A 346 -4.27 -11.11 -13.61
C GLY A 346 -4.09 -10.57 -15.04
N MET A 347 -4.07 -9.25 -15.21
CA MET A 347 -3.72 -8.57 -16.46
C MET A 347 -2.38 -7.83 -16.37
N THR A 348 -1.77 -7.79 -15.18
CA THR A 348 -0.56 -7.02 -14.92
C THR A 348 0.63 -7.59 -15.69
N ARG A 349 1.48 -6.70 -16.18
CA ARG A 349 2.67 -7.06 -16.96
C ARG A 349 3.90 -6.32 -16.45
N TYR A 350 4.99 -7.06 -16.24
CA TYR A 350 6.31 -6.51 -16.00
C TYR A 350 6.90 -6.05 -17.34
N VAL A 351 7.35 -4.79 -17.42
CA VAL A 351 7.79 -4.19 -18.68
C VAL A 351 9.02 -3.32 -18.45
N LEU A 352 10.15 -3.67 -19.09
CA LEU A 352 11.42 -2.95 -18.88
C LEU A 352 11.39 -1.49 -19.33
N ASP A 353 10.70 -1.20 -20.45
CA ASP A 353 10.70 0.10 -21.13
C ASP A 353 9.35 0.84 -21.01
N ASP A 354 8.52 0.46 -20.04
CA ASP A 354 7.21 1.07 -19.76
C ASP A 354 6.26 1.15 -20.98
N GLN A 355 6.41 0.24 -21.94
CA GLN A 355 5.55 0.13 -23.11
C GLN A 355 5.24 -1.32 -23.45
N TYR A 356 3.95 -1.61 -23.59
CA TYR A 356 3.46 -2.92 -23.99
C TYR A 356 2.38 -2.78 -25.06
N ILE A 357 2.53 -3.54 -26.14
CA ILE A 357 1.53 -3.63 -27.21
C ILE A 357 0.89 -5.01 -27.14
N SER A 358 -0.41 -5.06 -26.84
CA SER A 358 -1.14 -6.32 -26.79
C SER A 358 -1.39 -6.85 -28.21
N SER A 359 -0.99 -8.09 -28.48
CA SER A 359 -1.22 -8.79 -29.76
C SER A 359 -2.62 -9.41 -29.87
N THR A 360 -3.35 -9.53 -28.76
CA THR A 360 -4.68 -10.14 -28.70
C THR A 360 -5.78 -9.07 -28.68
N GLY A 361 -6.81 -9.24 -29.52
CA GLY A 361 -8.05 -8.44 -29.57
C GLY A 361 -8.95 -8.66 -28.35
N SER A 362 -8.38 -8.54 -27.16
CA SER A 362 -9.02 -8.80 -25.88
C SER A 362 -10.07 -7.72 -25.54
N MET A 363 -11.13 -8.13 -24.86
CA MET A 363 -12.12 -7.22 -24.26
C MET A 363 -11.42 -6.39 -23.17
N PHE A 364 -11.14 -5.12 -23.43
CA PHE A 364 -10.56 -4.17 -22.48
C PHE A 364 -11.64 -3.21 -21.95
N PRO A 365 -11.44 -2.61 -20.76
CA PRO A 365 -12.44 -1.74 -20.13
C PRO A 365 -12.50 -0.36 -20.80
N VAL A 366 -13.16 -0.27 -21.96
CA VAL A 366 -13.21 0.93 -22.83
C VAL A 366 -13.37 2.25 -22.06
N LYS A 367 -14.31 2.30 -21.10
CA LYS A 367 -14.64 3.51 -20.33
C LYS A 367 -13.55 3.98 -19.35
N TRP A 368 -12.57 3.12 -19.07
CA TRP A 368 -11.39 3.42 -18.26
C TRP A 368 -10.12 3.56 -19.09
N SER A 369 -10.15 3.21 -20.37
CA SER A 369 -8.96 3.17 -21.23
C SER A 369 -8.70 4.50 -21.94
N PRO A 370 -7.44 4.96 -22.05
CA PRO A 370 -7.09 6.13 -22.85
C PRO A 370 -7.13 5.83 -24.37
N PRO A 371 -7.19 6.86 -25.23
CA PRO A 371 -7.24 6.69 -26.69
C PRO A 371 -6.17 5.77 -27.27
N GLU A 372 -4.91 5.87 -26.81
CA GLU A 372 -3.84 5.04 -27.35
C GLU A 372 -3.97 3.55 -27.00
N VAL A 373 -4.65 3.20 -25.91
CA VAL A 373 -4.99 1.83 -25.58
C VAL A 373 -6.14 1.36 -26.45
N VAL A 374 -7.20 2.16 -26.59
CA VAL A 374 -8.38 1.76 -27.37
C VAL A 374 -8.06 1.62 -28.86
N LEU A 375 -7.27 2.53 -29.42
CA LEU A 375 -6.98 2.58 -30.85
C LEU A 375 -5.81 1.66 -31.26
N PHE A 376 -4.83 1.47 -30.37
CA PHE A 376 -3.56 0.83 -30.73
C PHE A 376 -3.10 -0.24 -29.73
N SER A 377 -3.89 -0.55 -28.70
CA SER A 377 -3.52 -1.51 -27.64
C SER A 377 -2.18 -1.17 -26.97
N LYS A 378 -1.83 0.12 -26.88
CA LYS A 378 -0.57 0.61 -26.29
C LYS A 378 -0.74 0.91 -24.81
N TYR A 379 -0.25 0.02 -23.95
CA TYR A 379 -0.27 0.15 -22.50
C TYR A 379 1.08 0.68 -21.98
N SER A 380 1.00 1.48 -20.92
CA SER A 380 2.13 2.07 -20.16
C SER A 380 1.67 2.47 -18.76
N SER A 381 2.60 2.85 -17.87
CA SER A 381 2.29 3.54 -16.61
C SER A 381 1.33 4.72 -16.82
N LYS A 382 1.50 5.47 -17.92
CA LYS A 382 0.65 6.60 -18.29
C LYS A 382 -0.76 6.21 -18.71
N SER A 383 -0.97 4.99 -19.18
CA SER A 383 -2.32 4.45 -19.41
C SER A 383 -3.03 4.07 -18.10
N ASP A 384 -2.28 3.61 -17.10
CA ASP A 384 -2.81 3.39 -15.75
C ASP A 384 -3.12 4.73 -15.07
N VAL A 385 -2.33 5.79 -15.30
CA VAL A 385 -2.63 7.15 -14.81
C VAL A 385 -3.98 7.65 -15.34
N TRP A 386 -4.29 7.43 -16.62
CA TRP A 386 -5.61 7.75 -17.16
C TRP A 386 -6.73 7.00 -16.42
N SER A 387 -6.53 5.69 -16.25
CA SER A 387 -7.47 4.80 -15.55
C SER A 387 -7.66 5.23 -14.10
N TYR A 388 -6.60 5.70 -13.44
CA TYR A 388 -6.64 6.28 -12.10
C TYR A 388 -7.48 7.56 -12.05
N GLY A 389 -7.39 8.45 -13.05
CA GLY A 389 -8.27 9.61 -13.16
C GLY A 389 -9.76 9.22 -13.20
N VAL A 390 -10.09 8.17 -13.97
CA VAL A 390 -11.46 7.62 -14.01
C VAL A 390 -11.86 7.01 -12.67
N LEU A 391 -10.96 6.29 -12.00
CA LEU A 391 -11.18 5.74 -10.67
C LEU A 391 -11.43 6.83 -9.62
N MET A 392 -10.66 7.93 -9.64
CA MET A 392 -10.91 9.09 -8.78
C MET A 392 -12.33 9.64 -9.03
N TRP A 393 -12.74 9.73 -10.30
CA TRP A 393 -14.11 10.13 -10.64
C TRP A 393 -15.16 9.15 -10.09
N GLU A 394 -14.92 7.83 -10.16
CA GLU A 394 -15.79 6.83 -9.53
C GLU A 394 -15.90 7.05 -8.02
N ILE A 395 -14.78 7.31 -7.33
CA ILE A 395 -14.76 7.58 -5.89
C ILE A 395 -15.59 8.83 -5.56
N PHE A 396 -15.34 9.95 -6.23
CA PHE A 396 -16.02 11.21 -5.94
C PHE A 396 -17.49 11.27 -6.39
N THR A 397 -17.90 10.35 -7.27
CA THR A 397 -19.32 10.13 -7.61
C THR A 397 -19.96 9.00 -6.82
N GLU A 398 -19.22 8.38 -5.90
CA GLU A 398 -19.67 7.27 -5.06
C GLU A 398 -20.15 6.05 -5.86
N GLY A 399 -19.42 5.72 -6.93
CA GLY A 399 -19.59 4.50 -7.70
C GLY A 399 -20.55 4.61 -8.88
N ARG A 400 -20.75 5.81 -9.44
CA ARG A 400 -21.46 5.97 -10.73
C ARG A 400 -20.67 5.31 -11.87
N VAL A 401 -21.38 4.96 -12.94
CA VAL A 401 -20.75 4.41 -14.14
C VAL A 401 -20.16 5.58 -14.95
N PRO A 402 -18.86 5.54 -15.33
CA PRO A 402 -18.27 6.55 -16.21
C PRO A 402 -19.02 6.63 -17.54
N PHE A 403 -19.23 7.83 -18.07
CA PHE A 403 -19.99 8.05 -19.31
C PHE A 403 -21.32 7.28 -19.31
N GLU A 404 -22.10 7.43 -18.24
CA GLU A 404 -23.40 6.78 -18.11
C GLU A 404 -24.28 7.11 -19.33
N ASN A 405 -25.07 6.13 -19.79
CA ASN A 405 -25.90 6.21 -21.00
C ASN A 405 -25.15 6.34 -22.34
N ARG A 406 -23.82 6.24 -22.34
CA ARG A 406 -23.02 6.09 -23.57
C ARG A 406 -22.61 4.64 -23.80
N THR A 407 -22.74 4.20 -25.04
CA THR A 407 -22.15 2.96 -25.56
C THR A 407 -20.63 3.08 -25.62
N ASN A 408 -19.92 1.95 -25.68
CA ASN A 408 -18.46 1.96 -25.77
C ASN A 408 -17.97 2.71 -27.02
N TRP A 409 -18.68 2.62 -28.14
CA TRP A 409 -18.31 3.31 -29.38
C TRP A 409 -18.43 4.84 -29.23
N GLU A 410 -19.55 5.33 -28.68
CA GLU A 410 -19.74 6.77 -28.42
C GLU A 410 -18.67 7.32 -27.48
N VAL A 411 -18.29 6.56 -26.44
CA VAL A 411 -17.21 6.97 -25.52
C VAL A 411 -15.88 7.12 -26.26
N VAL A 412 -15.55 6.20 -27.17
CA VAL A 412 -14.31 6.29 -27.95
C VAL A 412 -14.32 7.53 -28.83
N GLU A 413 -15.43 7.83 -29.49
CA GLU A 413 -15.59 9.04 -30.31
C GLU A 413 -15.44 10.32 -29.47
N GLU A 414 -16.24 10.45 -28.41
CA GLU A 414 -16.24 11.62 -27.52
C GLU A 414 -14.85 11.86 -26.92
N VAL A 415 -14.21 10.83 -26.36
CA VAL A 415 -12.88 10.96 -25.73
C VAL A 415 -11.80 11.35 -26.75
N THR A 416 -11.87 10.80 -27.97
CA THR A 416 -10.95 11.14 -29.07
C THR A 416 -11.13 12.59 -29.52
N GLN A 417 -12.35 13.12 -29.47
CA GLN A 417 -12.66 14.53 -29.75
C GLN A 417 -12.29 15.49 -28.59
N GLY A 418 -11.74 14.97 -27.49
CA GLY A 418 -11.32 15.78 -26.34
C GLY A 418 -12.36 15.89 -25.23
N HIS A 419 -13.51 15.23 -25.34
CA HIS A 419 -14.49 15.18 -24.24
C HIS A 419 -13.90 14.47 -23.02
N ARG A 420 -14.24 14.94 -21.82
CA ARG A 420 -13.78 14.40 -20.54
C ARG A 420 -14.94 14.35 -19.56
N LEU A 421 -14.83 13.45 -18.58
CA LEU A 421 -15.82 13.33 -17.50
C LEU A 421 -15.97 14.65 -16.75
N TYR A 422 -17.20 15.01 -16.40
CA TYR A 422 -17.52 16.24 -15.68
C TYR A 422 -17.00 16.22 -14.23
N ARG A 423 -16.89 17.40 -13.61
CA ARG A 423 -16.53 17.53 -12.18
C ARG A 423 -17.62 16.99 -11.25
N PRO A 424 -17.36 15.94 -10.45
CA PRO A 424 -18.31 15.46 -9.45
C PRO A 424 -18.64 16.56 -8.41
N HIS A 425 -19.87 16.57 -7.91
CA HIS A 425 -20.30 17.58 -6.93
C HIS A 425 -19.43 17.60 -5.66
N LYS A 426 -19.06 16.42 -5.15
CA LYS A 426 -18.19 16.27 -3.96
C LYS A 426 -16.71 16.60 -4.23
N ALA A 427 -16.27 16.65 -5.50
CA ALA A 427 -14.89 16.95 -5.83
C ALA A 427 -14.65 18.46 -5.80
N SER A 428 -13.68 18.92 -5.01
CA SER A 428 -13.21 20.30 -5.07
C SER A 428 -12.65 20.64 -6.46
N SER A 429 -12.60 21.92 -6.79
CA SER A 429 -11.99 22.37 -8.06
C SER A 429 -10.54 21.91 -8.19
N ALA A 430 -9.80 21.84 -7.07
CA ALA A 430 -8.42 21.39 -7.05
C ALA A 430 -8.31 19.87 -7.24
N ALA A 431 -9.17 19.08 -6.59
CA ALA A 431 -9.25 17.63 -6.82
C ALA A 431 -9.60 17.30 -8.28
N TYR A 432 -10.54 18.03 -8.88
CA TYR A 432 -10.90 17.84 -10.28
C TYR A 432 -9.79 18.25 -11.25
N LYS A 433 -9.04 19.33 -10.97
CA LYS A 433 -7.85 19.67 -11.75
C LYS A 433 -6.85 18.52 -11.77
N LEU A 434 -6.67 17.82 -10.64
CA LEU A 434 -5.81 16.64 -10.57
C LEU A 434 -6.33 15.50 -11.45
N MET A 435 -7.63 15.17 -11.37
CA MET A 435 -8.27 14.19 -12.26
C MET A 435 -8.09 14.54 -13.72
N PHE A 436 -8.30 15.82 -14.07
CA PHE A 436 -8.23 16.28 -15.46
C PHE A 436 -6.83 16.16 -16.05
N ARG A 437 -5.77 16.37 -15.24
CA ARG A 437 -4.37 16.15 -15.65
C ARG A 437 -4.10 14.69 -16.03
N CYS A 438 -4.76 13.73 -15.38
CA CYS A 438 -4.67 12.31 -15.75
C CYS A 438 -5.19 12.04 -17.17
N TRP A 439 -6.11 12.85 -17.67
CA TRP A 439 -6.74 12.66 -18.97
C TRP A 439 -6.17 13.53 -20.09
N HIS A 440 -4.90 13.96 -19.94
CA HIS A 440 -4.20 14.63 -21.03
C HIS A 440 -4.13 13.70 -22.25
N ALA A 441 -4.38 14.26 -23.46
CA ALA A 441 -4.40 13.48 -24.70
C ALA A 441 -3.04 12.82 -24.97
N THR A 442 -1.96 13.60 -24.87
CA THR A 442 -0.58 13.10 -24.95
C THR A 442 -0.20 12.35 -23.66
N PRO A 443 0.21 11.06 -23.72
CA PRO A 443 0.54 10.27 -22.52
C PRO A 443 1.67 10.84 -21.68
N LYS A 444 2.71 11.43 -22.31
CA LYS A 444 3.89 11.98 -21.62
C LYS A 444 3.58 13.21 -20.75
N GLU A 445 2.51 13.92 -21.05
CA GLU A 445 2.06 15.11 -20.31
C GLU A 445 1.19 14.73 -19.09
N ARG A 446 0.82 13.45 -18.96
CA ARG A 446 0.13 12.95 -17.77
C ARG A 446 1.14 12.85 -16.62
N PRO A 447 0.75 13.19 -15.38
CA PRO A 447 1.65 13.11 -14.23
C PRO A 447 2.09 11.67 -13.96
N SER A 448 3.19 11.48 -13.22
CA SER A 448 3.52 10.18 -12.60
C SER A 448 2.62 9.90 -11.39
N PHE A 449 2.59 8.66 -10.92
CA PHE A 449 1.86 8.36 -9.68
C PHE A 449 2.49 9.05 -8.47
N SER A 450 3.80 9.29 -8.47
CA SER A 450 4.47 10.05 -7.42
C SER A 450 4.03 11.53 -7.39
N GLU A 451 3.91 12.17 -8.56
CA GLU A 451 3.38 13.54 -8.67
C GLU A 451 1.90 13.63 -8.27
N LEU A 452 1.10 12.61 -8.62
CA LEU A 452 -0.30 12.52 -8.20
C LEU A 452 -0.43 12.36 -6.68
N LEU A 453 0.38 11.50 -6.09
CA LEU A 453 0.39 11.25 -4.65
C LEU A 453 0.75 12.52 -3.88
N LEU A 454 1.73 13.28 -4.38
CA LEU A 454 2.07 14.59 -3.83
C LEU A 454 0.88 15.56 -3.88
N GLY A 455 0.22 15.67 -5.04
CA GLY A 455 -0.95 16.52 -5.20
C GLY A 455 -2.12 16.11 -4.29
N ILE A 456 -2.36 14.82 -4.08
CA ILE A 456 -3.39 14.32 -3.16
C ILE A 456 -3.07 14.71 -1.71
N ARG A 457 -1.81 14.60 -1.31
CA ARG A 457 -1.37 14.97 0.05
C ARG A 457 -1.52 16.46 0.29
N GLU A 458 -1.16 17.30 -0.69
CA GLU A 458 -1.40 18.75 -0.62
C GLU A 458 -2.90 19.07 -0.45
N LEU A 459 -3.77 18.43 -1.23
CA LEU A 459 -5.23 18.62 -1.10
C LEU A 459 -5.73 18.29 0.31
N ALA A 460 -5.19 17.26 0.95
CA ALA A 460 -5.55 16.88 2.32
C ALA A 460 -5.06 17.89 3.38
N GLU A 461 -4.04 18.70 3.07
CA GLU A 461 -3.51 19.72 3.97
C GLU A 461 -4.27 21.06 3.84
N PHE A 462 -4.62 21.48 2.61
CA PHE A 462 -5.21 22.79 2.34
C PHE A 462 -6.65 22.98 2.83
N ASP A 463 -7.45 21.91 2.92
CA ASP A 463 -8.84 22.01 3.39
C ASP A 463 -8.94 22.26 4.93
N GLN A 464 -7.81 22.38 5.66
CA GLN A 464 -7.81 22.47 7.12
C GLN A 464 -6.81 23.46 7.75
N ILE A 465 -6.29 24.44 7.00
CA ILE A 465 -5.54 25.56 7.59
C ILE A 465 -6.52 26.67 7.98
N VAL A 466 -7.04 26.61 9.20
CA VAL A 466 -7.47 27.83 9.89
C VAL A 466 -6.19 28.54 10.32
N VAL A 467 -5.80 29.57 9.58
CA VAL A 467 -4.77 30.51 10.02
C VAL A 467 -5.31 31.14 11.31
N GLN A 468 -4.79 30.71 12.46
CA GLN A 468 -4.90 31.54 13.66
C GLN A 468 -3.96 32.72 13.45
N ASP A 469 -4.53 33.78 12.91
CA ASP A 469 -3.93 35.11 12.87
C ASP A 469 -3.79 35.57 14.33
N ASN A 470 -2.65 35.27 14.94
CA ASN A 470 -2.28 35.82 16.23
C ASN A 470 -1.64 37.19 16.00
N SER A 471 -2.48 38.16 15.66
CA SER A 471 -2.17 39.58 15.77
C SER A 471 -2.87 40.14 17.01
N HIS A 472 -2.16 40.05 18.14
CA HIS A 472 -2.36 40.90 19.31
C HIS A 472 -1.02 41.50 19.72
#